data_AF-A0A7V9AWN1-F1
#
_entry.id   AF-A0A7V9AWN1-F1
#
_cell.length_a   1.000
_cell.length_b   1.000
_cell.length_c   1.000
_cell.angle_alpha   90.00
_cell.angle_beta   90.00
_cell.angle_gamma   90.00
#
_symmetry.space_group_name_H-M   'P 1'
#
loop_
_entity.id
_entity.type
_entity.pdbx_description
1 polymer ?
#
loop_
_entity_poly.entity_id
_entity_poly.type
_entity_poly.pdbx_seq_one_letter_code
_entity_poly.pdbx_strand_id
1 'polypeptide(L)'
;MRKLLWIAGFLVFLAGMQLFVFTERTAIWFAWTIDVPLTAAFLGAAYWASVSFEWLAARQRVWACARIAVPTVLVFTTLTELVTLYHLELFHLGDTFPISTRIVTWAWIAVYTVVPLCMIALLVGQRKVTGADPPRAPLPRWIAAFLVVHAAVMLPLGAYLLLAPKSAGALWPWPLTPLTGRAVGAWVFALGLAAAHCVRENCLARVRVATQSYIVLSVLELIAVARYFDTVDWGAPQSTVYMLFLLSMLMVGVGAGLHSRQRTA
;
A
#
# COMPACT_ATOMS: atom_id res chain seq x y z
N MET A 1 17.69 -2.87 -8.99
CA MET A 1 16.54 -3.01 -8.07
C MET A 1 16.78 -2.42 -6.68
N ARG A 2 17.82 -2.83 -5.93
CA ARG A 2 18.01 -2.36 -4.52
C ARG A 2 18.08 -0.84 -4.34
N LYS A 3 18.88 -0.14 -5.16
CA LYS A 3 19.00 1.33 -5.09
C LYS A 3 17.63 2.01 -5.30
N LEU A 4 16.85 1.51 -6.27
CA LEU A 4 15.51 2.02 -6.54
C LEU A 4 14.59 1.85 -5.33
N LEU A 5 14.59 0.69 -4.67
CA LEU A 5 13.76 0.45 -3.48
C LEU A 5 14.15 1.35 -2.28
N TRP A 6 15.43 1.68 -2.13
CA TRP A 6 15.85 2.67 -1.11
C TRP A 6 15.34 4.07 -1.42
N ILE A 7 15.46 4.50 -2.68
CA ILE A 7 14.99 5.81 -3.14
C ILE A 7 13.45 5.89 -3.06
N ALA A 8 12.74 4.88 -3.57
CA ALA A 8 11.30 4.77 -3.45
C ALA A 8 10.86 4.85 -1.98
N GLY A 9 11.54 4.12 -1.09
CA GLY A 9 11.23 4.12 0.33
C GLY A 9 11.40 5.49 0.99
N PHE A 10 12.38 6.29 0.53
CA PHE A 10 12.52 7.67 0.97
C PHE A 10 11.41 8.58 0.42
N LEU A 11 11.05 8.44 -0.85
CA LEU A 11 9.96 9.22 -1.46
C LEU A 11 8.61 8.95 -0.79
N VAL A 12 8.28 7.67 -0.55
CA VAL A 12 7.05 7.29 0.15
C VAL A 12 7.09 7.68 1.63
N PHE A 13 8.27 7.74 2.27
CA PHE A 13 8.39 8.30 3.62
C PHE A 13 7.94 9.77 3.66
N LEU A 14 8.35 10.58 2.68
CA LEU A 14 7.93 11.99 2.57
C LEU A 14 6.41 12.10 2.33
N ALA A 15 5.85 11.29 1.43
CA ALA A 15 4.41 11.25 1.19
C ALA A 15 3.62 10.84 2.46
N GLY A 16 4.11 9.83 3.18
CA GLY A 16 3.54 9.42 4.46
C GLY A 16 3.62 10.49 5.52
N MET A 17 4.70 11.28 5.57
CA MET A 17 4.81 12.44 6.48
C MET A 17 3.75 13.50 6.16
N GLN A 18 3.60 13.86 4.89
CA GLN A 18 2.60 14.83 4.44
C GLN A 18 1.17 14.39 4.79
N LEU A 19 0.87 13.10 4.64
CA LEU A 19 -0.48 12.57 4.76
C LEU A 19 -0.85 12.07 6.16
N PHE A 20 0.09 11.50 6.92
CA PHE A 20 -0.19 10.96 8.25
C PHE A 20 -0.06 12.02 9.33
N VAL A 21 0.92 12.92 9.23
CA VAL A 21 1.14 13.98 10.23
C VAL A 21 0.30 15.21 9.92
N PHE A 22 0.32 15.67 8.67
CA PHE A 22 -0.33 16.92 8.22
C PHE A 22 -1.64 16.69 7.44
N THR A 23 -2.45 15.75 7.92
CA THR A 23 -3.76 15.33 7.38
C THR A 23 -4.69 16.49 7.00
N GLU A 24 -4.72 17.58 7.76
CA GLU A 24 -5.58 18.75 7.54
C GLU A 24 -4.97 19.84 6.64
N ARG A 25 -3.76 19.58 6.10
CA ARG A 25 -3.01 20.57 5.32
C ARG A 25 -2.71 20.10 3.91
N THR A 26 -3.43 19.11 3.39
CA THR A 26 -3.24 18.57 2.04
C THR A 26 -3.44 19.62 0.94
N ALA A 27 -4.29 20.62 1.18
CA ALA A 27 -4.53 21.73 0.24
C ALA A 27 -3.28 22.55 -0.10
N ILE A 28 -2.25 22.50 0.77
CA ILE A 28 -1.01 23.27 0.59
C ILE A 28 0.25 22.39 0.59
N TRP A 29 0.26 21.28 1.32
CA TRP A 29 1.45 20.40 1.44
C TRP A 29 1.38 19.16 0.56
N PHE A 30 0.31 18.93 -0.19
CA PHE A 30 0.14 17.71 -0.97
C PHE A 30 -0.30 18.00 -2.42
N ALA A 31 -0.23 16.97 -3.27
CA ALA A 31 -0.44 17.11 -4.72
C ALA A 31 -1.90 17.40 -5.11
N TRP A 32 -2.85 17.04 -4.25
CA TRP A 32 -4.27 17.39 -4.35
C TRP A 32 -4.87 17.51 -2.94
N THR A 33 -6.08 18.07 -2.85
CA THR A 33 -6.78 18.22 -1.57
C THR A 33 -7.53 16.93 -1.18
N ILE A 34 -7.40 16.51 0.08
CA ILE A 34 -8.14 15.40 0.67
C ILE A 34 -9.00 15.96 1.80
N ASP A 35 -10.30 16.07 1.57
CA ASP A 35 -11.21 16.76 2.50
C ASP A 35 -11.46 15.99 3.80
N VAL A 36 -11.31 14.66 3.78
CA VAL A 36 -11.54 13.80 4.94
C VAL A 36 -10.19 13.45 5.58
N PRO A 37 -9.81 14.01 6.75
CA PRO A 37 -8.51 13.79 7.37
C PRO A 37 -8.18 12.33 7.66
N LEU A 38 -9.20 11.51 7.99
CA LEU A 38 -9.05 10.06 8.15
C LEU A 38 -8.59 9.38 6.84
N THR A 39 -9.08 9.84 5.68
CA THR A 39 -8.61 9.32 4.39
C THR A 39 -7.17 9.72 4.11
N ALA A 40 -6.76 10.93 4.48
CA ALA A 40 -5.34 11.33 4.39
C ALA A 40 -4.49 10.43 5.30
N ALA A 41 -4.92 10.19 6.54
CA ALA A 41 -4.22 9.32 7.47
C ALA A 41 -4.12 7.86 6.98
N PHE A 42 -5.19 7.30 6.41
CA PHE A 42 -5.18 5.98 5.77
C PHE A 42 -4.11 5.90 4.68
N LEU A 43 -4.10 6.86 3.75
CA LEU A 43 -3.10 6.88 2.67
C LEU A 43 -1.67 7.06 3.23
N GLY A 44 -1.51 7.90 4.25
CA GLY A 44 -0.24 8.11 4.95
C GLY A 44 0.27 6.84 5.64
N ALA A 45 -0.62 6.08 6.29
CA ALA A 45 -0.32 4.80 6.91
C ALA A 45 0.16 3.78 5.86
N ALA A 46 -0.53 3.73 4.72
CA ALA A 46 -0.14 2.89 3.60
C ALA A 46 1.23 3.25 3.02
N TYR A 47 1.55 4.55 2.88
CA TYR A 47 2.89 4.98 2.48
C TYR A 47 3.97 4.57 3.48
N TRP A 48 3.76 4.76 4.78
CA TRP A 48 4.73 4.35 5.81
C TRP A 48 4.87 2.83 5.96
N ALA A 49 3.80 2.05 5.74
CA ALA A 49 3.91 0.60 5.60
C ALA A 49 4.68 0.17 4.35
N SER A 50 4.62 0.95 3.27
CA SER A 50 5.45 0.76 2.08
C SER A 50 6.92 1.09 2.33
N VAL A 51 7.25 2.07 3.20
CA VAL A 51 8.63 2.31 3.65
C VAL A 51 9.23 1.03 4.23
N SER A 52 8.53 0.38 5.16
CA SER A 52 9.01 -0.89 5.73
C SER A 52 9.12 -1.96 4.64
N PHE A 53 8.17 -2.01 3.70
CA PHE A 53 8.14 -3.01 2.64
C PHE A 53 9.36 -2.90 1.73
N GLU A 54 9.63 -1.70 1.25
CA GLU A 54 10.68 -1.41 0.28
C GLU A 54 12.07 -1.48 0.90
N TRP A 55 12.28 -0.92 2.09
CA TRP A 55 13.58 -0.99 2.76
C TRP A 55 13.93 -2.40 3.23
N LEU A 56 12.95 -3.18 3.72
CA LEU A 56 13.19 -4.58 4.07
C LEU A 56 13.44 -5.44 2.83
N ALA A 57 12.74 -5.18 1.71
CA ALA A 57 13.01 -5.83 0.42
C ALA A 57 14.40 -5.47 -0.12
N ALA A 58 14.81 -4.19 -0.02
CA ALA A 58 16.12 -3.71 -0.46
C ALA A 58 17.29 -4.36 0.29
N ARG A 59 17.07 -4.75 1.55
CA ARG A 59 18.03 -5.47 2.40
C ARG A 59 18.13 -6.96 2.06
N GLN A 60 17.20 -7.54 1.31
CA GLN A 60 17.26 -8.96 0.96
C GLN A 60 18.39 -9.24 -0.02
N ARG A 61 19.17 -10.29 0.29
CA ARG A 61 20.24 -10.75 -0.59
C ARG A 61 19.73 -11.59 -1.76
N VAL A 62 18.65 -12.34 -1.52
CA VAL A 62 18.05 -13.28 -2.47
C VAL A 62 16.80 -12.67 -3.09
N TRP A 63 16.71 -12.70 -4.42
CA TRP A 63 15.57 -12.18 -5.18
C TRP A 63 14.23 -12.77 -4.73
N ALA A 64 14.18 -14.09 -4.48
CA ALA A 64 12.97 -14.78 -4.02
C ALA A 64 12.35 -14.17 -2.75
N CYS A 65 13.16 -13.56 -1.86
CA CYS A 65 12.67 -12.93 -0.63
C CYS A 65 12.26 -11.45 -0.81
N ALA A 66 12.62 -10.83 -1.95
CA ALA A 66 12.24 -9.45 -2.29
C ALA A 66 11.16 -9.37 -3.37
N ARG A 67 10.98 -10.43 -4.17
CA ARG A 67 10.20 -10.37 -5.42
C ARG A 67 8.71 -10.08 -5.22
N ILE A 68 8.17 -10.25 -4.02
CA ILE A 68 6.79 -9.87 -3.72
C ILE A 68 6.60 -8.37 -3.88
N ALA A 69 7.59 -7.56 -3.47
CA ALA A 69 7.49 -6.11 -3.53
C ALA A 69 7.40 -5.55 -4.94
N VAL A 70 8.08 -6.18 -5.90
CA VAL A 70 8.21 -5.62 -7.25
C VAL A 70 6.87 -5.53 -8.02
N PRO A 71 6.09 -6.60 -8.21
CA PRO A 71 4.80 -6.48 -8.88
C PRO A 71 3.79 -5.68 -8.06
N THR A 72 3.86 -5.73 -6.72
CA THR A 72 2.98 -4.94 -5.85
C THR A 72 3.19 -3.44 -6.04
N VAL A 73 4.44 -2.97 -5.93
CA VAL A 73 4.77 -1.55 -6.11
C VAL A 73 4.53 -1.12 -7.55
N LEU A 74 4.87 -1.95 -8.55
CA LEU A 74 4.60 -1.64 -9.95
C LEU A 74 3.09 -1.43 -10.19
N VAL A 75 2.25 -2.38 -9.78
CA VAL A 75 0.79 -2.25 -9.96
C VAL A 75 0.23 -1.05 -9.20
N PHE A 76 0.67 -0.83 -7.96
CA PHE A 76 0.27 0.35 -7.19
C PHE A 76 0.62 1.65 -7.95
N THR A 77 1.90 1.83 -8.32
CA THR A 77 2.36 3.05 -9.00
C THR A 77 1.64 3.27 -10.33
N THR A 78 1.42 2.23 -11.13
CA THR A 78 0.68 2.34 -12.39
C THR A 78 -0.80 2.70 -12.17
N LEU A 79 -1.47 2.08 -11.19
CA LEU A 79 -2.86 2.43 -10.87
C LEU A 79 -2.98 3.87 -10.36
N THR A 80 -2.06 4.30 -9.50
CA THR A 80 -2.02 5.67 -9.00
C THR A 80 -1.73 6.68 -10.12
N GLU A 81 -0.86 6.36 -11.08
CA GLU A 81 -0.63 7.19 -12.27
C GLU A 81 -1.92 7.32 -13.10
N LEU A 82 -2.60 6.21 -13.39
CA LEU A 82 -3.87 6.23 -14.13
C LEU A 82 -4.94 7.07 -13.43
N VAL A 83 -5.06 6.95 -12.10
CA VAL A 83 -5.98 7.76 -11.29
C VAL A 83 -5.58 9.24 -11.33
N THR A 84 -4.27 9.52 -11.25
CA THR A 84 -3.72 10.89 -11.32
C THR A 84 -4.06 11.54 -12.66
N LEU A 85 -3.82 10.84 -13.77
CA LEU A 85 -4.11 11.35 -15.11
C LEU A 85 -5.62 11.52 -15.36
N TYR A 86 -6.45 10.63 -14.80
CA TYR A 86 -7.90 10.71 -14.95
C TYR A 86 -8.53 11.89 -14.19
N HIS A 87 -7.95 12.28 -13.06
CA HIS A 87 -8.43 13.40 -12.21
C HIS A 87 -7.46 14.58 -12.22
N LEU A 88 -6.69 14.75 -13.29
CA LEU A 88 -5.58 15.70 -13.34
C LEU A 88 -6.02 17.14 -13.02
N GLU A 89 -7.25 17.48 -13.35
CA GLU A 89 -7.89 18.77 -13.07
C GLU A 89 -8.04 19.08 -11.57
N LEU A 90 -8.04 18.06 -10.70
CA LEU A 90 -8.13 18.21 -9.25
C LEU A 90 -6.76 18.40 -8.58
N PHE A 91 -5.66 18.22 -9.33
CA PHE A 91 -4.31 18.38 -8.82
C PHE A 91 -3.89 19.85 -8.80
N HIS A 92 -3.03 20.22 -7.86
CA HIS A 92 -2.58 21.60 -7.64
C HIS A 92 -1.55 22.05 -8.69
N LEU A 93 -1.96 22.12 -9.96
CA LEU A 93 -1.11 22.49 -11.11
C LEU A 93 -1.25 23.96 -11.53
N GLY A 94 -2.43 24.54 -11.31
CA GLY A 94 -2.78 25.90 -11.71
C GLY A 94 -1.95 26.99 -11.02
N ASP A 95 -1.86 28.16 -11.64
CA ASP A 95 -1.06 29.29 -11.15
C ASP A 95 -1.62 29.96 -9.87
N THR A 96 -2.83 29.59 -9.47
CA THR A 96 -3.45 30.04 -8.21
C THR A 96 -2.83 29.38 -6.97
N PHE A 97 -2.14 28.25 -7.14
CA PHE A 97 -1.50 27.55 -6.03
C PHE A 97 -0.09 28.09 -5.76
N PRO A 98 0.37 28.10 -4.48
CA PRO A 98 1.74 28.44 -4.15
C PRO A 98 2.75 27.59 -4.92
N ILE A 99 3.91 28.19 -5.25
CA ILE A 99 4.94 27.50 -6.04
C ILE A 99 5.42 26.22 -5.36
N SER A 100 5.51 26.20 -4.03
CA SER A 100 5.87 25.02 -3.24
C SER A 100 4.88 23.87 -3.42
N THR A 101 3.59 24.16 -3.43
CA THR A 101 2.52 23.17 -3.64
C THR A 101 2.61 22.60 -5.05
N ARG A 102 2.80 23.46 -6.07
CA ARG A 102 2.98 23.02 -7.45
C ARG A 102 4.20 22.15 -7.64
N ILE A 103 5.32 22.45 -6.97
CA ILE A 103 6.52 21.61 -6.98
C ILE A 103 6.22 20.21 -6.43
N VAL A 104 5.47 20.11 -5.33
CA VAL A 104 5.04 18.82 -4.77
C VAL A 104 4.16 18.06 -5.76
N THR A 105 3.22 18.74 -6.43
CA THR A 105 2.35 18.13 -7.45
C THR A 105 3.13 17.62 -8.66
N TRP A 106 4.09 18.40 -9.17
CA TRP A 106 4.94 17.96 -10.27
C TRP A 106 5.87 16.82 -9.85
N ALA A 107 6.40 16.86 -8.64
CA ALA A 107 7.18 15.76 -8.08
C ALA A 107 6.35 14.48 -7.96
N TRP A 108 5.09 14.58 -7.53
CA TRP A 108 4.15 13.47 -7.51
C TRP A 108 3.99 12.82 -8.89
N ILE A 109 3.64 13.61 -9.91
CA ILE A 109 3.46 13.10 -11.29
C ILE A 109 4.77 12.46 -11.79
N ALA A 110 5.90 13.15 -11.62
CA ALA A 110 7.20 12.64 -12.05
C ALA A 110 7.55 11.30 -11.38
N VAL A 111 7.28 11.15 -10.08
CA VAL A 111 7.51 9.89 -9.35
C VAL A 111 6.64 8.78 -9.93
N TYR A 112 5.34 9.02 -10.09
CA TYR A 112 4.41 8.00 -10.58
C TYR A 112 4.61 7.64 -12.05
N THR A 113 5.21 8.50 -12.86
CA THR A 113 5.60 8.16 -14.24
C THR A 113 6.96 7.47 -14.31
N VAL A 114 7.98 7.97 -13.61
CA VAL A 114 9.37 7.48 -13.76
C VAL A 114 9.59 6.15 -13.03
N VAL A 115 9.02 5.98 -11.84
CA VAL A 115 9.22 4.77 -11.02
C VAL A 115 8.73 3.50 -11.73
N PRO A 116 7.49 3.38 -12.24
CA PRO A 116 7.04 2.16 -12.91
C PRO A 116 7.88 1.83 -14.15
N LEU A 117 8.27 2.83 -14.96
CA LEU A 117 9.15 2.63 -16.11
C LEU A 117 10.51 2.07 -15.68
N CYS A 118 11.12 2.65 -14.64
CA CYS A 118 12.35 2.16 -14.05
C CYS A 118 12.20 0.73 -13.50
N MET A 119 11.08 0.42 -12.85
CA MET A 119 10.79 -0.91 -12.32
C MET A 119 10.64 -1.94 -13.44
N ILE A 120 9.94 -1.62 -14.53
CA ILE A 120 9.79 -2.49 -15.70
C ILE A 120 11.16 -2.79 -16.31
N ALA A 121 11.97 -1.76 -16.58
CA ALA A 121 13.31 -1.93 -17.15
C ALA A 121 14.20 -2.82 -16.27
N LEU A 122 14.20 -2.59 -14.95
CA LEU A 122 14.95 -3.39 -14.00
C LEU A 122 14.41 -4.82 -13.87
N LEU A 123 13.10 -5.03 -13.97
CA LEU A 123 12.49 -6.36 -13.94
C LEU A 123 12.85 -7.17 -15.18
N VAL A 124 12.85 -6.55 -16.37
CA VAL A 124 13.31 -7.18 -17.62
C VAL A 124 14.78 -7.58 -17.50
N GLY A 125 15.63 -6.71 -16.96
CA GLY A 125 17.02 -7.04 -16.66
C GLY A 125 17.15 -8.19 -15.66
N GLN A 126 16.38 -8.18 -14.58
CA GLN A 126 16.42 -9.22 -13.55
C GLN A 126 16.00 -10.59 -14.08
N ARG A 127 15.04 -10.67 -15.02
CA ARG A 127 14.60 -11.93 -15.64
C ARG A 127 15.69 -12.62 -16.46
N LYS A 128 16.70 -11.88 -16.92
CA LYS A 128 17.84 -12.42 -17.68
C LYS A 128 18.92 -13.03 -16.79
N VAL A 129 18.88 -12.78 -15.48
CA VAL A 129 19.86 -13.30 -14.52
C VAL A 129 19.43 -14.72 -14.11
N THR A 130 20.31 -15.69 -14.35
CA THR A 130 20.10 -17.08 -13.91
C THR A 130 20.29 -17.20 -12.40
N GLY A 131 19.44 -18.01 -11.77
CA GLY A 131 19.52 -18.27 -10.33
C GLY A 131 18.48 -19.31 -9.92
N ALA A 132 18.77 -20.01 -8.83
CA ALA A 132 17.85 -20.98 -8.23
C ALA A 132 17.15 -20.38 -7.01
N ASP A 133 15.86 -20.68 -6.89
CA ASP A 133 15.04 -20.34 -5.74
C ASP A 133 15.50 -21.21 -4.53
N PRO A 134 15.78 -20.63 -3.35
CA PRO A 134 16.12 -21.43 -2.17
C PRO A 134 14.97 -22.38 -1.77
N PRO A 135 15.26 -23.44 -1.00
CA PRO A 135 14.25 -24.39 -0.53
C PRO A 135 13.03 -23.69 0.10
N ARG A 136 11.84 -24.26 -0.14
CA ARG A 136 10.59 -23.72 0.40
C ARG A 136 10.34 -24.26 1.81
N ALA A 137 10.00 -23.36 2.71
CA ALA A 137 9.52 -23.68 4.04
C ALA A 137 8.05 -23.25 4.11
N PRO A 138 7.08 -24.17 3.97
CA PRO A 138 5.67 -23.82 3.75
C PRO A 138 5.08 -22.99 4.88
N LEU A 139 4.06 -22.21 4.54
CA LEU A 139 3.30 -21.43 5.52
C LEU A 139 2.46 -22.36 6.41
N PRO A 140 2.28 -22.04 7.70
CA PRO A 140 1.20 -22.58 8.51
C PRO A 140 -0.13 -22.42 7.79
N ARG A 141 -0.96 -23.46 7.80
CA ARG A 141 -2.22 -23.51 7.05
C ARG A 141 -3.15 -22.33 7.36
N TRP A 142 -3.20 -21.91 8.62
CA TRP A 142 -4.02 -20.78 9.04
C TRP A 142 -3.54 -19.45 8.44
N ILE A 143 -2.22 -19.21 8.38
CA ILE A 143 -1.65 -18.01 7.74
C ILE A 143 -2.00 -18.01 6.24
N ALA A 144 -1.82 -19.14 5.57
CA ALA A 144 -2.17 -19.28 4.16
C ALA A 144 -3.67 -19.03 3.92
N ALA A 145 -4.54 -19.56 4.78
CA ALA A 145 -5.99 -19.36 4.68
C ALA A 145 -6.38 -17.88 4.83
N PHE A 146 -5.85 -17.17 5.82
CA PHE A 146 -6.13 -15.74 5.97
C PHE A 146 -5.58 -14.91 4.82
N LEU A 147 -4.39 -15.22 4.29
CA LEU A 147 -3.87 -14.54 3.10
C LEU A 147 -4.74 -14.77 1.85
N VAL A 148 -5.35 -15.96 1.70
CA VAL A 148 -6.34 -16.23 0.65
C VAL A 148 -7.57 -15.35 0.84
N VAL A 149 -8.10 -15.25 2.06
CA VAL A 149 -9.23 -14.38 2.39
C VAL A 149 -8.89 -12.91 2.12
N HIS A 150 -7.70 -12.45 2.53
CA HIS A 150 -7.24 -11.08 2.29
C HIS A 150 -7.18 -10.77 0.79
N ALA A 151 -6.59 -11.66 -0.01
CA ALA A 151 -6.58 -11.51 -1.46
C ALA A 151 -7.98 -11.49 -2.07
N ALA A 152 -8.85 -12.43 -1.65
CA ALA A 152 -10.20 -12.59 -2.17
C ALA A 152 -11.13 -11.42 -1.84
N VAL A 153 -10.88 -10.69 -0.75
CA VAL A 153 -11.64 -9.49 -0.37
C VAL A 153 -11.04 -8.24 -1.01
N MET A 154 -9.73 -8.04 -0.90
CA MET A 154 -9.08 -6.80 -1.31
C MET A 154 -9.01 -6.64 -2.82
N LEU A 155 -8.78 -7.71 -3.59
CA LEU A 155 -8.72 -7.59 -5.06
C LEU A 155 -10.06 -7.11 -5.65
N PRO A 156 -11.22 -7.74 -5.35
CA PRO A 156 -12.51 -7.24 -5.84
C PRO A 156 -12.89 -5.88 -5.29
N LEU A 157 -12.68 -5.63 -3.97
CA LEU A 157 -13.03 -4.34 -3.36
C LEU A 157 -12.20 -3.20 -3.96
N GLY A 158 -10.88 -3.39 -4.10
CA GLY A 158 -9.99 -2.42 -4.72
C GLY A 158 -10.36 -2.15 -6.18
N ALA A 159 -10.68 -3.18 -6.95
CA ALA A 159 -11.16 -3.04 -8.33
C ALA A 159 -12.49 -2.28 -8.39
N TYR A 160 -13.43 -2.56 -7.48
CA TYR A 160 -14.72 -1.89 -7.43
C TYR A 160 -14.57 -0.40 -7.09
N LEU A 161 -13.72 -0.07 -6.12
CA LEU A 161 -13.35 1.32 -5.78
C LEU A 161 -12.68 2.05 -6.94
N LEU A 162 -11.87 1.37 -7.75
CA LEU A 162 -11.22 1.95 -8.94
C LEU A 162 -12.23 2.25 -10.07
N LEU A 163 -13.11 1.29 -10.35
CA LEU A 163 -14.02 1.34 -11.50
C LEU A 163 -15.30 2.14 -11.22
N ALA A 164 -15.85 2.05 -10.02
CA ALA A 164 -17.12 2.65 -9.64
C ALA A 164 -17.08 3.23 -8.20
N PRO A 165 -16.22 4.23 -7.92
CA PRO A 165 -15.97 4.73 -6.55
C PRO A 165 -17.22 5.29 -5.86
N LYS A 166 -18.17 5.87 -6.61
CA LYS A 166 -19.42 6.41 -6.04
C LYS A 166 -20.28 5.31 -5.42
N SER A 167 -20.42 4.18 -6.11
CA SER A 167 -21.21 3.04 -5.64
C SER A 167 -20.43 2.20 -4.62
N ALA A 168 -19.13 2.03 -4.82
CA ALA A 168 -18.25 1.31 -3.91
C ALA A 168 -18.05 2.03 -2.57
N GLY A 169 -18.19 3.35 -2.52
CA GLY A 169 -18.07 4.15 -1.30
C GLY A 169 -19.04 3.71 -0.19
N ALA A 170 -20.19 3.12 -0.53
CA ALA A 170 -21.14 2.58 0.46
C ALA A 170 -20.60 1.36 1.22
N LEU A 171 -19.58 0.67 0.69
CA LEU A 171 -18.89 -0.43 1.36
C LEU A 171 -17.74 0.05 2.26
N TRP A 172 -17.46 1.35 2.27
CA TRP A 172 -16.37 1.94 3.03
C TRP A 172 -16.91 2.58 4.33
N PRO A 173 -16.19 2.48 5.45
CA PRO A 173 -16.70 2.92 6.76
C PRO A 173 -16.71 4.44 7.00
N TRP A 174 -16.24 5.24 6.05
CA TRP A 174 -16.32 6.70 6.10
C TRP A 174 -16.46 7.28 4.68
N PRO A 175 -16.87 8.56 4.53
CA PRO A 175 -17.10 9.16 3.21
C PRO A 175 -15.84 9.21 2.35
N LEU A 176 -16.00 8.89 1.07
CA LEU A 176 -14.95 8.99 0.05
C LEU A 176 -15.44 9.83 -1.13
N THR A 177 -14.60 10.73 -1.61
CA THR A 177 -14.79 11.38 -2.91
C THR A 177 -14.46 10.40 -4.06
N PRO A 178 -14.86 10.69 -5.31
CA PRO A 178 -14.47 9.84 -6.45
C PRO A 178 -12.96 9.70 -6.65
N LEU A 179 -12.16 10.74 -6.36
CA LEU A 179 -10.70 10.69 -6.44
C LEU A 179 -10.13 9.85 -5.29
N THR A 180 -10.51 10.15 -4.05
CA THR A 180 -9.98 9.43 -2.88
C THR A 180 -10.42 7.97 -2.87
N GLY A 181 -11.64 7.66 -3.33
CA GLY A 181 -12.10 6.29 -3.50
C GLY A 181 -11.22 5.47 -4.45
N ARG A 182 -10.83 6.04 -5.59
CA ARG A 182 -9.89 5.37 -6.51
C ARG A 182 -8.48 5.26 -5.95
N ALA A 183 -8.00 6.28 -5.22
CA ALA A 183 -6.70 6.24 -4.56
C ALA A 183 -6.65 5.13 -3.49
N VAL A 184 -7.68 5.03 -2.64
CA VAL A 184 -7.86 3.91 -1.69
C VAL A 184 -7.97 2.59 -2.45
N GLY A 185 -8.73 2.55 -3.54
CA GLY A 185 -8.87 1.37 -4.39
C GLY A 185 -7.54 0.85 -4.93
N ALA A 186 -6.65 1.73 -5.38
CA ALA A 186 -5.31 1.37 -5.85
C ALA A 186 -4.48 0.70 -4.75
N TRP A 187 -4.52 1.25 -3.53
CA TRP A 187 -3.85 0.65 -2.36
C TRP A 187 -4.42 -0.71 -2.00
N VAL A 188 -5.75 -0.79 -1.85
CA VAL A 188 -6.46 -2.03 -1.49
C VAL A 188 -6.18 -3.11 -2.52
N PHE A 189 -6.26 -2.79 -3.82
CA PHE A 189 -5.95 -3.73 -4.90
C PHE A 189 -4.49 -4.22 -4.85
N ALA A 190 -3.52 -3.32 -4.68
CA ALA A 190 -2.11 -3.68 -4.63
C ALA A 190 -1.77 -4.55 -3.40
N LEU A 191 -2.37 -4.27 -2.25
CA LEU A 191 -2.23 -5.09 -1.04
C LEU A 191 -2.86 -6.48 -1.22
N GLY A 192 -4.02 -6.57 -1.89
CA GLY A 192 -4.63 -7.85 -2.29
C GLY A 192 -3.74 -8.65 -3.24
N LEU A 193 -3.09 -7.98 -4.19
CA LEU A 193 -2.10 -8.61 -5.08
C LEU A 193 -0.89 -9.13 -4.29
N ALA A 194 -0.40 -8.36 -3.30
CA ALA A 194 0.68 -8.79 -2.42
C ALA A 194 0.28 -10.04 -1.62
N ALA A 195 -0.95 -10.09 -1.10
CA ALA A 195 -1.50 -11.25 -0.39
C ALA A 195 -1.57 -12.48 -1.31
N ALA A 196 -2.13 -12.33 -2.51
CA ALA A 196 -2.21 -13.40 -3.50
C ALA A 196 -0.80 -13.92 -3.88
N HIS A 197 0.16 -13.01 -4.02
CA HIS A 197 1.55 -13.36 -4.28
C HIS A 197 2.18 -14.11 -3.10
N CYS A 198 1.88 -13.72 -1.85
CA CYS A 198 2.32 -14.46 -0.67
C CYS A 198 1.78 -15.90 -0.65
N VAL A 199 0.50 -16.09 -1.01
CA VAL A 199 -0.11 -17.42 -1.16
C VAL A 199 0.62 -18.23 -2.23
N ARG A 200 0.92 -17.63 -3.38
CA ARG A 200 1.66 -18.28 -4.48
C ARG A 200 3.09 -18.67 -4.07
N GLU A 201 3.77 -17.83 -3.29
CA GLU A 201 5.09 -18.13 -2.75
C GLU A 201 5.06 -19.29 -1.75
N ASN A 202 3.99 -19.35 -0.93
CA ASN A 202 3.78 -20.34 0.14
C ASN A 202 5.08 -20.68 0.89
N CYS A 203 5.82 -19.65 1.31
CA CYS A 203 7.12 -19.83 1.97
C CYS A 203 7.35 -18.75 3.01
N LEU A 204 7.53 -19.17 4.27
CA LEU A 204 7.65 -18.28 5.43
C LEU A 204 8.76 -17.23 5.26
N ALA A 205 9.92 -17.67 4.78
CA ALA A 205 11.07 -16.80 4.57
C ALA A 205 10.82 -15.74 3.48
N ARG A 206 9.99 -16.06 2.48
CA ARG A 206 9.73 -15.18 1.33
C ARG A 206 8.64 -14.16 1.59
N VAL A 207 7.66 -14.50 2.44
CA VAL A 207 6.55 -13.59 2.79
C VAL A 207 6.92 -12.63 3.92
N ARG A 208 8.01 -12.89 4.65
CA ARG A 208 8.42 -12.12 5.84
C ARG A 208 8.38 -10.61 5.65
N VAL A 209 8.88 -10.13 4.52
CA VAL A 209 8.90 -8.69 4.20
C VAL A 209 7.48 -8.12 4.11
N ALA A 210 6.58 -8.82 3.41
CA ALA A 210 5.18 -8.42 3.29
C ALA A 210 4.43 -8.48 4.63
N THR A 211 4.63 -9.56 5.40
CA THR A 211 3.95 -9.73 6.69
C THR A 211 4.45 -8.73 7.75
N GLN A 212 5.71 -8.28 7.68
CA GLN A 212 6.19 -7.18 8.52
C GLN A 212 5.52 -5.86 8.17
N SER A 213 5.32 -5.56 6.88
CA SER A 213 4.54 -4.39 6.47
C SER A 213 3.07 -4.47 6.84
N TYR A 214 2.47 -5.66 6.91
CA TYR A 214 1.12 -5.83 7.48
C TYR A 214 1.05 -5.37 8.95
N ILE A 215 2.06 -5.66 9.77
CA ILE A 215 2.09 -5.17 11.16
C ILE A 215 2.10 -3.64 11.18
N VAL A 216 3.00 -3.03 10.41
CA VAL A 216 3.15 -1.57 10.35
C VAL A 216 1.84 -0.92 9.86
N LEU A 217 1.27 -1.45 8.78
CA LEU A 217 0.01 -0.97 8.22
C LEU A 217 -1.11 -1.07 9.25
N SER A 218 -1.37 -2.26 9.82
CA SER A 218 -2.44 -2.45 10.78
C SER A 218 -2.31 -1.54 12.00
N VAL A 219 -1.10 -1.37 12.53
CA VAL A 219 -0.89 -0.48 13.69
C VAL A 219 -1.16 0.98 13.32
N LEU A 220 -0.66 1.45 12.18
CA LEU A 220 -0.86 2.85 11.75
C LEU A 220 -2.32 3.13 11.37
N GLU A 221 -3.02 2.18 10.76
CA GLU A 221 -4.45 2.29 10.46
C GLU A 221 -5.29 2.31 11.74
N LEU A 222 -4.96 1.48 12.73
CA LEU A 222 -5.61 1.53 14.05
C LEU A 222 -5.37 2.88 14.74
N ILE A 223 -4.18 3.46 14.62
CA ILE A 223 -3.88 4.81 15.12
C ILE A 223 -4.69 5.85 14.34
N ALA A 224 -4.81 5.73 13.02
CA ALA A 224 -5.59 6.65 12.20
C ALA A 224 -7.08 6.63 12.58
N VAL A 225 -7.67 5.44 12.73
CA VAL A 225 -9.05 5.26 13.19
C VAL A 225 -9.24 5.80 14.60
N ALA A 226 -8.30 5.55 15.53
CA ALA A 226 -8.38 6.09 16.88
C ALA A 226 -8.28 7.63 16.88
N ARG A 227 -7.44 8.22 16.02
CA ARG A 227 -7.27 9.67 15.89
C ARG A 227 -8.52 10.36 15.32
N TYR A 228 -9.25 9.69 14.43
CA TYR A 228 -10.44 10.21 13.77
C TYR A 228 -11.66 9.34 14.02
N PHE A 229 -11.84 8.95 15.28
CA PHE A 229 -12.88 8.01 15.70
C PHE A 229 -14.28 8.45 15.26
N ASP A 230 -14.59 9.75 15.40
CA ASP A 230 -15.90 10.32 15.09
C ASP A 230 -16.19 10.42 13.58
N THR A 231 -15.19 10.20 12.73
CA THR A 231 -15.39 10.17 11.26
C THR A 231 -15.91 8.83 10.76
N VAL A 232 -15.75 7.77 11.57
CA VAL A 232 -16.17 6.42 11.22
C VAL A 232 -17.65 6.22 11.53
N ASP A 233 -18.40 5.65 10.58
CA ASP A 233 -19.79 5.26 10.80
C ASP A 233 -19.87 3.95 11.58
N TRP A 234 -19.74 4.02 12.91
CA TRP A 234 -19.77 2.85 13.79
C TRP A 234 -21.12 2.11 13.82
N GLY A 235 -22.20 2.74 13.35
CA GLY A 235 -23.51 2.09 13.24
C GLY A 235 -23.59 1.11 12.06
N ALA A 236 -22.69 1.24 11.08
CA ALA A 236 -22.75 0.47 9.87
C ALA A 236 -21.89 -0.83 9.93
N PRO A 237 -22.37 -1.94 9.33
CA PRO A 237 -21.68 -3.22 9.41
C PRO A 237 -20.28 -3.21 8.78
N GLN A 238 -20.04 -2.37 7.77
CA GLN A 238 -18.74 -2.25 7.12
C GLN A 238 -17.63 -1.77 8.07
N SER A 239 -17.94 -1.02 9.12
CA SER A 239 -16.96 -0.57 10.12
C SER A 239 -16.44 -1.73 10.95
N THR A 240 -17.33 -2.64 11.37
CA THR A 240 -16.94 -3.88 12.05
C THR A 240 -16.11 -4.78 11.13
N VAL A 241 -16.53 -4.94 9.88
CA VAL A 241 -15.78 -5.73 8.88
C VAL A 241 -14.38 -5.15 8.67
N TYR A 242 -14.26 -3.84 8.52
CA TYR A 242 -12.98 -3.14 8.38
C TYR A 242 -12.07 -3.39 9.59
N MET A 243 -12.58 -3.25 10.81
CA MET A 243 -11.78 -3.49 12.03
C MET A 243 -11.33 -4.95 12.16
N LEU A 244 -12.22 -5.92 11.93
CA LEU A 244 -11.86 -7.33 11.94
C LEU A 244 -10.83 -7.66 10.87
N PHE A 245 -10.95 -7.04 9.69
CA PHE A 245 -10.00 -7.21 8.61
C PHE A 245 -8.61 -6.68 9.02
N LEU A 246 -8.52 -5.46 9.57
CA LEU A 246 -7.25 -4.91 10.09
C LEU A 246 -6.62 -5.78 11.17
N LEU A 247 -7.42 -6.29 12.12
CA LEU A 247 -6.95 -7.18 13.18
C LEU A 247 -6.45 -8.51 12.63
N SER A 248 -7.11 -9.05 11.61
CA SER A 248 -6.66 -10.28 10.94
C SER A 248 -5.33 -10.07 10.18
N MET A 249 -5.11 -8.91 9.58
CA MET A 249 -3.82 -8.55 8.96
C MET A 249 -2.71 -8.47 10.02
N LEU A 250 -2.99 -7.85 11.18
CA LEU A 250 -2.05 -7.78 12.30
C LEU A 250 -1.71 -9.19 12.82
N MET A 251 -2.72 -10.04 12.98
CA MET A 251 -2.58 -11.42 13.43
C MET A 251 -1.69 -12.23 12.47
N VAL A 252 -1.92 -12.12 11.16
CA VAL A 252 -1.07 -12.76 10.13
C VAL A 252 0.36 -12.24 10.22
N GLY A 253 0.54 -10.92 10.34
CA GLY A 253 1.83 -10.27 10.47
C GLY A 253 2.65 -10.79 11.64
N VAL A 254 2.07 -10.74 12.85
CA VAL A 254 2.68 -11.20 14.10
C VAL A 254 2.93 -12.71 14.06
N GLY A 255 1.94 -13.49 13.65
CA GLY A 255 2.06 -14.95 13.60
C GLY A 255 3.16 -15.43 12.66
N ALA A 256 3.29 -14.84 11.48
CA ALA A 256 4.39 -15.14 10.56
C ALA A 256 5.77 -14.82 11.18
N GLY A 257 5.86 -13.72 11.93
CA GLY A 257 7.06 -13.33 12.67
C GLY A 257 7.45 -14.34 13.76
N LEU A 258 6.49 -14.81 14.55
CA LEU A 258 6.71 -15.81 15.60
C LEU A 258 7.18 -17.16 15.05
N HIS A 259 6.51 -17.67 14.01
CA HIS A 259 6.89 -18.93 13.36
C HIS A 259 8.27 -18.86 12.69
N SER A 260 8.69 -17.66 12.25
CA SER A 260 10.03 -17.45 11.68
C SER A 260 11.13 -17.60 12.73
N ARG A 261 10.88 -17.16 13.98
CA ARG A 261 11.85 -17.23 15.08
C ARG A 261 12.02 -18.65 15.62
N GLN A 262 10.93 -19.39 15.72
CA GLN A 262 10.93 -20.79 16.22
C GLN A 262 11.71 -21.76 15.32
N ARG A 263 11.94 -21.42 14.04
CA ARG A 263 12.73 -22.26 13.11
C ARG A 263 14.21 -21.88 13.06
N THR A 264 14.60 -20.76 13.66
CA THR A 264 16.00 -20.30 13.73
C THR A 264 16.65 -20.54 15.09
N ALA A 265 15.84 -20.91 16.10
CA ALA A 265 16.29 -21.38 17.41
C ALA A 265 16.36 -22.90 17.39
#